data_AF-A0A091BFJ5-F1
#
_entry.id   AF-A0A091BFJ5-F1
#
_cell.length_a   1.000
_cell.length_b   1.000
_cell.length_c   1.000
_cell.angle_alpha   90.00
_cell.angle_beta   90.00
_cell.angle_gamma   90.00
#
_symmetry.space_group_name_H-M   'P 1'
#
loop_
_entity.id
_entity.type
_entity.pdbx_description
1 polymer ?
#
loop_
_entity_poly.entity_id
_entity_poly.type
_entity_poly.pdbx_seq_one_letter_code
_entity_poly.pdbx_strand_id
1 'polypeptide(L)'
;MILGYSSLYPADASERDLPGPAEARALLAGRRPDIVTRIEGMVARATAGAGAPRHLDAILLGIARIGRRHGSFGDDPHDYHNEEHVLELAERRLGALMDAIGEPALPADDWLALMLFAACHDLRQREAFDVPGPVGGNEAASIAEGFRILAACGLDPVAERPLYIALELMIAGSTFDARPPQRSDDPDVPAAPGGSLARGLALWLDGERPDWRDDPDARRGERLARLAADLDTANVGEPFPLLADSAVRLCRERERRAGRALAKASSALTCLGFLSRGQTVYFFDLHRFCSREGERAFGPQKARNGPVVRQVSQQLQDRFEDQPPGNGQAVIDAFAALCAATG
;
A
#
# COMPACT_ATOMS: atom_id res chain seq x y z
N MET A 1 -21.98 1.67 -5.95
CA MET A 1 -20.68 0.98 -6.05
C MET A 1 -20.43 0.60 -7.49
N ILE A 2 -19.17 0.58 -7.92
CA ILE A 2 -18.79 0.36 -9.33
C ILE A 2 -18.40 -1.09 -9.56
N LEU A 3 -17.58 -1.69 -8.70
CA LEU A 3 -16.98 -3.01 -8.94
C LEU A 3 -17.74 -4.15 -8.24
N GLY A 4 -18.45 -3.85 -7.15
CA GLY A 4 -19.36 -4.80 -6.51
C GLY A 4 -18.68 -5.77 -5.54
N TYR A 5 -17.48 -5.47 -5.08
CA TYR A 5 -16.74 -6.31 -4.13
C TYR A 5 -17.26 -6.25 -2.69
N SER A 6 -18.09 -5.25 -2.37
CA SER A 6 -18.52 -4.95 -1.00
C SER A 6 -19.25 -6.08 -0.27
N SER A 7 -19.82 -7.03 -1.00
CA SER A 7 -20.56 -8.18 -0.45
C SER A 7 -19.84 -9.53 -0.61
N LEU A 8 -18.65 -9.56 -1.21
CA LEU A 8 -17.96 -10.82 -1.50
C LEU A 8 -17.25 -11.43 -0.28
N TYR A 9 -16.80 -10.58 0.64
CA TYR A 9 -16.07 -11.02 1.84
C TYR A 9 -16.86 -10.65 3.10
N PRO A 10 -17.25 -11.64 3.92
CA PRO A 10 -17.96 -11.40 5.18
C PRO A 10 -17.03 -10.82 6.24
N ALA A 11 -17.64 -10.28 7.30
CA ALA A 11 -16.90 -9.77 8.45
C ALA A 11 -16.11 -10.87 9.15
N ASP A 12 -14.82 -10.63 9.43
CA ASP A 12 -13.96 -11.59 10.13
C ASP A 12 -13.98 -11.41 11.67
N ALA A 13 -13.09 -12.12 12.37
CA ALA A 13 -12.97 -12.04 13.83
C ALA A 13 -12.49 -10.66 14.31
N SER A 14 -11.52 -10.05 13.61
CA SER A 14 -11.01 -8.73 13.96
C SER A 14 -12.10 -7.66 13.87
N GLU A 15 -12.98 -7.76 12.86
CA GLU A 15 -14.12 -6.85 12.71
C GLU A 15 -15.15 -6.99 13.84
N ARG A 16 -15.36 -8.21 14.35
CA ARG A 16 -16.26 -8.46 15.49
C ARG A 16 -15.67 -7.97 16.81
N ASP A 17 -14.36 -8.10 16.98
CA ASP A 17 -13.65 -7.66 18.19
C ASP A 17 -13.50 -6.13 18.26
N LEU A 18 -13.43 -5.47 17.10
CA LEU A 18 -13.35 -4.01 16.94
C LEU A 18 -14.53 -3.52 16.08
N PRO A 19 -15.76 -3.52 16.62
CA PRO A 19 -16.96 -3.23 15.85
C PRO A 19 -17.10 -1.76 15.47
N GLY A 20 -16.51 -0.84 16.25
CA GLY A 20 -16.72 0.59 16.07
C GLY A 20 -15.58 1.49 16.56
N PRO A 21 -15.74 2.81 16.39
CA PRO A 21 -14.69 3.78 16.66
C PRO A 21 -14.38 3.95 18.16
N ALA A 22 -15.33 3.68 19.05
CA ALA A 22 -15.10 3.76 20.49
C ALA A 22 -14.08 2.70 20.95
N GLU A 23 -14.25 1.46 20.51
CA GLU A 23 -13.35 0.35 20.80
C GLU A 23 -11.97 0.57 20.17
N ALA A 24 -11.92 1.08 18.93
CA ALA A 24 -10.67 1.43 18.27
C ALA A 24 -9.88 2.50 19.05
N ARG A 25 -10.55 3.57 19.48
CA ARG A 25 -9.91 4.61 20.30
C ARG A 25 -9.40 4.07 21.63
N ALA A 26 -10.18 3.23 22.31
CA ALA A 26 -9.77 2.60 23.55
C ALA A 26 -8.52 1.71 23.36
N LEU A 27 -8.49 0.89 22.29
CA LEU A 27 -7.33 0.06 21.96
C LEU A 27 -6.08 0.91 21.68
N LEU A 28 -6.20 1.92 20.82
CA LEU A 28 -5.09 2.78 20.45
C LEU A 28 -4.56 3.56 21.66
N ALA A 29 -5.44 4.13 22.49
CA ALA A 29 -5.04 4.81 23.72
C ALA A 29 -4.25 3.90 24.68
N GLY A 30 -4.63 2.61 24.76
CA GLY A 30 -3.95 1.64 25.61
C GLY A 30 -2.63 1.09 25.07
N ARG A 31 -2.44 1.08 23.74
CA ARG A 31 -1.27 0.44 23.09
C ARG A 31 -0.30 1.43 22.45
N ARG A 32 -0.82 2.38 21.69
CA ARG A 32 -0.07 3.37 20.89
C ARG A 32 -0.80 4.72 20.86
N PRO A 33 -0.87 5.42 22.00
CA PRO A 33 -1.60 6.69 22.09
C PRO A 33 -1.03 7.77 21.16
N ASP A 34 0.24 7.66 20.75
CA ASP A 34 0.87 8.56 19.78
C ASP A 34 0.17 8.55 18.41
N ILE A 35 -0.38 7.41 18.00
CA ILE A 35 -1.08 7.28 16.70
C ILE A 35 -2.28 8.22 16.63
N VAL A 36 -3.05 8.33 17.71
CA VAL A 36 -4.25 9.19 17.74
C VAL A 36 -3.86 10.64 17.46
N THR A 37 -2.86 11.16 18.18
CA THR A 37 -2.39 12.54 18.03
C THR A 37 -1.80 12.80 16.65
N ARG A 38 -1.04 11.84 16.08
CA ARG A 38 -0.44 11.98 14.75
C ARG A 38 -1.50 12.06 13.66
N ILE A 39 -2.50 11.18 13.69
CA ILE A 39 -3.59 11.17 12.72
C ILE A 39 -4.50 12.40 12.91
N GLU A 40 -4.76 12.84 14.14
CA GLU A 40 -5.47 14.10 14.39
C GLU A 40 -4.74 15.30 13.77
N GLY A 41 -3.41 15.35 13.89
CA GLY A 41 -2.58 16.37 13.23
C GLY A 41 -2.72 16.35 11.70
N MET A 42 -2.69 15.17 11.10
CA MET A 42 -2.86 15.04 9.65
C MET A 42 -4.28 15.38 9.18
N VAL A 43 -5.33 15.02 9.93
CA VAL A 43 -6.71 15.44 9.64
C VAL A 43 -6.87 16.95 9.78
N ALA A 44 -6.30 17.55 10.82
CA ALA A 44 -6.31 19.00 11.00
C ALA A 44 -5.62 19.70 9.82
N ARG A 45 -4.46 19.18 9.39
CA ARG A 45 -3.75 19.68 8.20
C ARG A 45 -4.60 19.58 6.93
N ALA A 46 -5.14 18.39 6.64
CA ALA A 46 -5.98 18.13 5.46
C ALA A 46 -7.22 19.03 5.37
N THR A 47 -7.71 19.52 6.51
CA THR A 47 -8.94 20.30 6.64
C THR A 47 -8.71 21.76 7.04
N ALA A 48 -7.46 22.23 7.02
CA ALA A 48 -7.08 23.57 7.49
C ALA A 48 -7.63 23.90 8.90
N GLY A 49 -7.67 22.91 9.78
CA GLY A 49 -8.12 23.01 11.17
C GLY A 49 -9.62 22.83 11.38
N ALA A 50 -10.44 22.68 10.32
CA ALA A 50 -11.88 22.46 10.48
C ALA A 50 -12.21 21.11 11.13
N GLY A 51 -11.34 20.11 10.95
CA GLY A 51 -11.51 18.75 11.45
C GLY A 51 -12.51 17.94 10.62
N ALA A 52 -12.47 16.62 10.82
CA ALA A 52 -13.39 15.69 10.17
C ALA A 52 -13.63 14.46 11.08
N PRO A 53 -14.45 14.57 12.13
CA PRO A 53 -14.54 13.56 13.19
C PRO A 53 -14.91 12.17 12.68
N ARG A 54 -15.88 12.07 11.76
CA ARG A 54 -16.28 10.78 11.14
C ARG A 54 -15.15 10.14 10.33
N HIS A 55 -14.36 10.95 9.62
CA HIS A 55 -13.21 10.46 8.85
C HIS A 55 -12.08 10.02 9.78
N LEU A 56 -11.78 10.83 10.80
CA LEU A 56 -10.80 10.48 11.83
C LEU A 56 -11.15 9.15 12.50
N ASP A 57 -12.40 8.99 12.92
CA ASP A 57 -12.88 7.74 13.53
C ASP A 57 -12.72 6.54 12.60
N ALA A 58 -13.03 6.70 11.31
CA ALA A 58 -12.85 5.64 10.31
C ALA A 58 -11.37 5.30 10.07
N ILE A 59 -10.49 6.30 9.98
CA ILE A 59 -9.04 6.10 9.83
C ILE A 59 -8.48 5.36 11.06
N LEU A 60 -8.84 5.79 12.27
CA LEU A 60 -8.38 5.14 13.51
C LEU A 60 -8.92 3.72 13.63
N LEU A 61 -10.16 3.45 13.21
CA LEU A 61 -10.72 2.10 13.18
C LEU A 61 -9.94 1.19 12.21
N GLY A 62 -9.60 1.68 11.02
CA GLY A 62 -8.75 0.95 10.07
C GLY A 62 -7.38 0.61 10.65
N ILE A 63 -6.70 1.61 11.24
CA ILE A 63 -5.40 1.41 11.91
C ILE A 63 -5.49 0.40 13.05
N ALA A 64 -6.52 0.50 13.90
CA ALA A 64 -6.73 -0.42 15.00
C ALA A 64 -6.94 -1.87 14.52
N ARG A 65 -7.71 -2.06 13.43
CA ARG A 65 -7.98 -3.39 12.87
C ARG A 65 -6.75 -4.02 12.24
N ILE A 66 -6.00 -3.31 11.41
CA ILE A 66 -4.73 -3.85 10.87
C ILE A 66 -3.70 -4.06 11.99
N GLY A 67 -3.64 -3.16 12.98
CA GLY A 67 -2.75 -3.29 14.13
C GLY A 67 -3.07 -4.52 14.99
N ARG A 68 -4.36 -4.85 15.16
CA ARG A 68 -4.80 -6.08 15.83
C ARG A 68 -4.52 -7.33 15.00
N ARG A 69 -4.76 -7.26 13.69
CA ARG A 69 -4.65 -8.42 12.80
C ARG A 69 -3.19 -8.78 12.53
N HIS A 70 -2.38 -7.79 12.18
CA HIS A 70 -1.06 -7.96 11.61
C HIS A 70 0.01 -7.05 12.25
N GLY A 71 -0.38 -6.29 13.26
CA GLY A 71 0.49 -5.34 13.92
C GLY A 71 0.97 -5.74 15.29
N SER A 72 1.44 -4.75 16.04
CA SER A 72 1.90 -4.93 17.42
C SER A 72 0.77 -5.14 18.43
N PHE A 73 -0.50 -5.11 18.02
CA PHE A 73 -1.64 -5.22 18.93
C PHE A 73 -2.16 -6.65 19.11
N GLY A 74 -1.80 -7.57 18.20
CA GLY A 74 -2.19 -8.99 18.23
C GLY A 74 -1.02 -9.96 18.07
N ASP A 75 -1.35 -11.20 17.67
CA ASP A 75 -0.45 -12.36 17.75
C ASP A 75 0.05 -12.90 16.39
N ASP A 76 -0.39 -12.32 15.26
CA ASP A 76 0.06 -12.69 13.90
C ASP A 76 0.76 -11.52 13.20
N PRO A 77 1.91 -11.04 13.72
CA PRO A 77 2.56 -9.85 13.22
C PRO A 77 3.09 -10.05 11.80
N HIS A 78 2.91 -9.02 10.99
CA HIS A 78 3.51 -8.85 9.67
C HIS A 78 4.67 -7.86 9.80
N ASP A 79 5.80 -8.17 9.17
CA ASP A 79 6.96 -7.28 9.19
C ASP A 79 6.70 -6.00 8.37
N TYR A 80 5.91 -6.07 7.29
CA TYR A 80 5.63 -4.94 6.41
C TYR A 80 4.18 -4.47 6.53
N HIS A 81 3.19 -5.31 6.25
CA HIS A 81 1.77 -4.89 6.21
C HIS A 81 1.14 -4.82 7.62
N ASN A 82 1.37 -3.71 8.33
CA ASN A 82 0.92 -3.48 9.70
C ASN A 82 0.55 -2.00 9.95
N GLU A 83 0.28 -1.61 11.20
CA GLU A 83 -0.06 -0.24 11.58
C GLU A 83 1.03 0.78 11.27
N GLU A 84 2.31 0.39 11.28
CA GLU A 84 3.40 1.29 10.92
C GLU A 84 3.37 1.60 9.42
N HIS A 85 3.12 0.61 8.54
CA HIS A 85 2.92 0.86 7.10
C HIS A 85 1.80 1.86 6.85
N VAL A 86 0.70 1.79 7.62
CA VAL A 86 -0.36 2.82 7.53
C VAL A 86 0.18 4.21 7.86
N LEU A 87 1.01 4.37 8.88
CA LEU A 87 1.60 5.67 9.24
C LEU A 87 2.62 6.15 8.20
N GLU A 88 3.36 5.23 7.57
CA GLU A 88 4.25 5.55 6.45
C GLU A 88 3.47 6.19 5.30
N LEU A 89 2.27 5.68 4.99
CA LEU A 89 1.41 6.25 3.96
C LEU A 89 0.67 7.51 4.44
N ALA A 90 -0.10 7.40 5.52
CA ALA A 90 -1.08 8.40 5.98
C ALA A 90 -0.44 9.67 6.56
N GLU A 91 0.80 9.59 7.03
CA GLU A 91 1.52 10.73 7.61
C GLU A 91 2.77 11.05 6.80
N ARG A 92 3.72 10.12 6.68
CA ARG A 92 5.04 10.43 6.09
C ARG A 92 4.96 10.74 4.60
N ARG A 93 4.40 9.82 3.81
CA ARG A 93 4.32 9.97 2.34
C ARG A 93 3.25 10.98 1.94
N LEU A 94 2.07 10.92 2.56
CA LEU A 94 1.03 11.90 2.30
C LEU A 94 1.44 13.32 2.71
N GLY A 95 2.14 13.47 3.84
CA GLY A 95 2.70 14.75 4.27
C GLY A 95 3.74 15.29 3.28
N ALA A 96 4.64 14.44 2.78
CA ALA A 96 5.61 14.81 1.76
C ALA A 96 4.93 15.22 0.43
N LEU A 97 3.84 14.54 0.05
CA LEU A 97 3.04 14.91 -1.10
C LEU A 97 2.42 16.30 -0.90
N MET A 98 1.76 16.54 0.24
CA MET A 98 1.20 17.85 0.61
C MET A 98 2.26 18.95 0.58
N ASP A 99 3.47 18.70 1.07
CA ASP A 99 4.58 19.66 1.03
C ASP A 99 5.03 19.98 -0.41
N ALA A 100 5.07 18.97 -1.28
CA ALA A 100 5.56 19.11 -2.64
C ALA A 100 4.59 19.84 -3.57
N ILE A 101 3.29 19.61 -3.41
CA ILE A 101 2.24 20.19 -4.28
C ILE A 101 1.46 21.34 -3.63
N GLY A 102 1.54 21.48 -2.30
CA GLY A 102 0.79 22.45 -1.51
C GLY A 102 -0.57 21.92 -1.07
N GLU A 103 -0.97 22.23 0.17
CA GLU A 103 -2.27 21.82 0.73
C GLU A 103 -3.49 22.23 -0.13
N PRO A 104 -3.53 23.43 -0.76
CA PRO A 104 -4.65 23.81 -1.62
C PRO A 104 -4.71 23.09 -2.98
N ALA A 105 -3.73 22.24 -3.31
CA ALA A 105 -3.69 21.55 -4.59
C ALA A 105 -4.80 20.51 -4.75
N LEU A 106 -5.27 19.93 -3.63
CA LEU A 106 -6.44 19.05 -3.61
C LEU A 106 -7.49 19.59 -2.60
N PRO A 107 -8.78 19.33 -2.83
CA PRO A 107 -9.82 19.57 -1.84
C PRO A 107 -9.59 18.77 -0.54
N ALA A 108 -10.12 19.26 0.58
CA ALA A 108 -10.04 18.57 1.87
C ALA A 108 -10.56 17.12 1.81
N ASP A 109 -11.66 16.90 1.09
CA ASP A 109 -12.26 15.58 0.92
C ASP A 109 -11.37 14.60 0.14
N ASP A 110 -10.51 15.10 -0.74
CA ASP A 110 -9.54 14.27 -1.49
C ASP A 110 -8.38 13.87 -0.57
N TRP A 111 -7.90 14.79 0.27
CA TRP A 111 -6.89 14.47 1.29
C TRP A 111 -7.41 13.44 2.30
N LEU A 112 -8.62 13.62 2.81
CA LEU A 112 -9.25 12.68 3.73
C LEU A 112 -9.49 11.31 3.07
N ALA A 113 -9.85 11.26 1.79
CA ALA A 113 -9.97 10.02 1.04
C ALA A 113 -8.62 9.28 0.95
N LEU A 114 -7.52 9.97 0.67
CA LEU A 114 -6.18 9.36 0.63
C LEU A 114 -5.73 8.84 2.01
N MET A 115 -6.08 9.53 3.10
CA MET A 115 -5.85 9.02 4.46
C MET A 115 -6.66 7.74 4.75
N LEU A 116 -7.93 7.70 4.31
CA LEU A 116 -8.76 6.50 4.43
C LEU A 116 -8.21 5.34 3.61
N PHE A 117 -7.74 5.60 2.38
CA PHE A 117 -7.03 4.61 1.56
C PHE A 117 -5.84 4.03 2.32
N ALA A 118 -4.97 4.88 2.87
CA ALA A 118 -3.80 4.43 3.62
C ALA A 118 -4.18 3.47 4.76
N ALA A 119 -5.25 3.79 5.49
CA ALA A 119 -5.74 2.94 6.60
C ALA A 119 -6.53 1.70 6.18
N CYS A 120 -7.01 1.63 4.93
CA CYS A 120 -7.93 0.57 4.50
C CYS A 120 -7.38 -0.40 3.46
N HIS A 121 -6.41 0.00 2.62
CA HIS A 121 -6.03 -0.78 1.44
C HIS A 121 -5.48 -2.19 1.76
N ASP A 122 -4.73 -2.31 2.86
CA ASP A 122 -4.10 -3.56 3.30
C ASP A 122 -4.73 -4.16 4.56
N LEU A 123 -6.00 -3.85 4.84
CA LEU A 123 -6.71 -4.47 5.98
C LEU A 123 -6.62 -5.99 5.92
N ARG A 124 -6.75 -6.57 4.73
CA ARG A 124 -6.82 -8.03 4.53
C ARG A 124 -5.63 -8.52 3.73
N GLN A 125 -4.74 -9.26 4.39
CA GLN A 125 -3.51 -9.79 3.81
C GLN A 125 -3.42 -11.29 4.07
N ARG A 126 -4.04 -12.12 3.22
CA ARG A 126 -4.01 -13.63 3.14
C ARG A 126 -5.37 -14.23 2.74
N GLU A 127 -6.14 -13.54 1.91
CA GLU A 127 -7.39 -14.13 1.43
C GLU A 127 -7.12 -15.37 0.58
N ALA A 128 -7.85 -16.44 0.85
CA ALA A 128 -7.64 -17.75 0.23
C ALA A 128 -8.27 -17.87 -1.16
N PHE A 129 -9.24 -17.00 -1.46
CA PHE A 129 -9.99 -16.99 -2.71
C PHE A 129 -9.75 -15.67 -3.41
N ASP A 130 -9.49 -15.77 -4.71
CA ASP A 130 -9.39 -14.63 -5.59
C ASP A 130 -10.75 -14.27 -6.18
N VAL A 131 -10.88 -13.06 -6.71
CA VAL A 131 -12.08 -12.61 -7.43
C VAL A 131 -11.82 -12.56 -8.93
N PRO A 132 -12.86 -12.68 -9.77
CA PRO A 132 -12.69 -12.46 -11.21
C PRO A 132 -12.19 -11.05 -11.49
N GLY A 133 -11.23 -10.94 -12.42
CA GLY A 133 -10.68 -9.65 -12.87
C GLY A 133 -9.25 -9.40 -12.35
N PRO A 134 -8.75 -8.18 -12.54
CA PRO A 134 -7.38 -7.82 -12.19
C PRO A 134 -7.19 -7.39 -10.73
N VAL A 135 -8.27 -7.25 -9.97
CA VAL A 135 -8.23 -6.89 -8.54
C VAL A 135 -8.03 -8.16 -7.74
N GLY A 136 -7.00 -8.20 -6.89
CA GLY A 136 -6.71 -9.37 -6.07
C GLY A 136 -7.73 -9.56 -4.94
N GLY A 137 -7.87 -10.79 -4.46
CA GLY A 137 -8.75 -11.13 -3.35
C GLY A 137 -8.48 -10.34 -2.06
N ASN A 138 -7.21 -9.99 -1.78
CA ASN A 138 -6.85 -9.14 -0.64
C ASN A 138 -7.45 -7.74 -0.77
N GLU A 139 -7.26 -7.10 -1.91
CA GLU A 139 -7.78 -5.77 -2.21
C GLU A 139 -9.32 -5.76 -2.21
N ALA A 140 -9.95 -6.79 -2.80
CA ALA A 140 -11.41 -6.95 -2.78
C ALA A 140 -11.96 -7.11 -1.36
N ALA A 141 -11.29 -7.87 -0.48
CA ALA A 141 -11.68 -8.01 0.92
C ALA A 141 -11.44 -6.73 1.72
N SER A 142 -10.33 -6.02 1.47
CA SER A 142 -10.04 -4.71 2.05
C SER A 142 -11.08 -3.65 1.65
N ILE A 143 -11.58 -3.66 0.41
CA ILE A 143 -12.69 -2.81 -0.03
C ILE A 143 -13.96 -3.12 0.77
N ALA A 144 -14.31 -4.40 0.90
CA ALA A 144 -15.50 -4.82 1.62
C ALA A 144 -15.45 -4.42 3.11
N GLU A 145 -14.30 -4.60 3.76
CA GLU A 145 -14.10 -4.16 5.14
C GLU A 145 -14.08 -2.63 5.27
N GLY A 146 -13.41 -1.92 4.34
CA GLY A 146 -13.36 -0.47 4.30
C GLY A 146 -14.76 0.16 4.29
N PHE A 147 -15.71 -0.39 3.52
CA PHE A 147 -17.09 0.12 3.53
C PHE A 147 -17.81 -0.12 4.86
N ARG A 148 -17.55 -1.25 5.51
CA ARG A 148 -18.11 -1.52 6.84
C ARG A 148 -17.54 -0.57 7.88
N ILE A 149 -16.26 -0.19 7.76
CA ILE A 149 -15.63 0.86 8.58
C ILE A 149 -16.33 2.20 8.37
N LEU A 150 -16.51 2.62 7.11
CA LEU A 150 -17.21 3.88 6.81
C LEU A 150 -18.62 3.91 7.42
N ALA A 151 -19.38 2.82 7.24
CA ALA A 151 -20.72 2.68 7.80
C ALA A 151 -20.73 2.70 9.34
N ALA A 152 -19.80 1.99 9.99
CA ALA A 152 -19.66 1.98 11.46
C ALA A 152 -19.32 3.35 12.04
N CYS A 153 -18.69 4.23 11.27
CA CYS A 153 -18.38 5.61 11.62
C CYS A 153 -19.45 6.63 11.15
N GLY A 154 -20.60 6.14 10.68
CA GLY A 154 -21.75 6.97 10.32
C GLY A 154 -21.61 7.73 9.00
N LEU A 155 -20.79 7.25 8.06
CA LEU A 155 -20.74 7.73 6.68
C LEU A 155 -21.74 6.90 5.84
N ASP A 156 -22.76 7.55 5.28
CA ASP A 156 -23.84 6.89 4.56
C ASP A 156 -23.43 6.61 3.10
N PRO A 157 -23.66 5.40 2.57
CA PRO A 157 -23.23 5.04 1.22
C PRO A 157 -23.95 5.80 0.09
N VAL A 158 -25.09 6.44 0.37
CA VAL A 158 -25.84 7.23 -0.60
C VAL A 158 -25.42 8.69 -0.53
N ALA A 159 -25.42 9.29 0.66
CA ALA A 159 -25.05 10.69 0.84
C ALA A 159 -23.54 10.93 0.64
N GLU A 160 -22.69 9.98 1.04
CA GLU A 160 -21.24 10.01 0.87
C GLU A 160 -20.76 9.09 -0.26
N ARG A 161 -21.62 8.82 -1.26
CA ARG A 161 -21.30 8.03 -2.46
C ARG A 161 -19.93 8.37 -3.10
N PRO A 162 -19.53 9.66 -3.27
CA PRO A 162 -18.24 9.99 -3.86
C PRO A 162 -17.04 9.43 -3.09
N LEU A 163 -17.14 9.30 -1.76
CA LEU A 163 -16.09 8.73 -0.92
C LEU A 163 -16.01 7.21 -1.07
N TYR A 164 -17.15 6.52 -1.05
CA TYR A 164 -17.20 5.07 -1.23
C TYR A 164 -16.62 4.65 -2.58
N ILE A 165 -16.97 5.37 -3.66
CA ILE A 165 -16.43 5.12 -5.00
C ILE A 165 -14.93 5.41 -5.05
N ALA A 166 -14.48 6.52 -4.46
CA ALA A 166 -13.06 6.82 -4.42
C ALA A 166 -12.28 5.74 -3.67
N LEU A 167 -12.76 5.29 -2.51
CA LEU A 167 -12.11 4.23 -1.72
C LEU A 167 -12.06 2.90 -2.50
N GLU A 168 -13.16 2.52 -3.16
CA GLU A 168 -13.22 1.33 -4.03
C GLU A 168 -12.13 1.37 -5.11
N LEU A 169 -12.06 2.47 -5.85
CA LEU A 169 -11.14 2.61 -6.98
C LEU A 169 -9.69 2.79 -6.53
N MET A 170 -9.43 3.45 -5.40
CA MET A 170 -8.09 3.60 -4.85
C MET A 170 -7.50 2.25 -4.44
N ILE A 171 -8.24 1.44 -3.69
CA ILE A 171 -7.77 0.11 -3.27
C ILE A 171 -7.66 -0.83 -4.48
N ALA A 172 -8.64 -0.80 -5.40
CA ALA A 172 -8.53 -1.59 -6.63
C ALA A 172 -7.31 -1.18 -7.46
N GLY A 173 -7.10 0.12 -7.66
CA GLY A 173 -5.98 0.67 -8.43
C GLY A 173 -4.61 0.40 -7.81
N SER A 174 -4.50 0.29 -6.49
CA SER A 174 -3.23 -0.04 -5.83
C SER A 174 -2.82 -1.51 -5.99
N THR A 175 -3.72 -2.39 -6.44
CA THR A 175 -3.38 -3.80 -6.73
C THR A 175 -2.11 -3.88 -7.57
N PHE A 176 -1.08 -4.57 -7.05
CA PHE A 176 0.25 -4.60 -7.66
C PHE A 176 0.59 -5.98 -8.22
N ASP A 177 0.76 -6.06 -9.54
CA ASP A 177 1.26 -7.28 -10.19
C ASP A 177 2.79 -7.32 -10.16
N ALA A 178 3.34 -8.16 -9.28
CA ALA A 178 4.78 -8.36 -9.15
C ALA A 178 5.40 -9.21 -10.28
N ARG A 179 4.59 -9.75 -11.21
CA ARG A 179 5.12 -10.49 -12.36
C ARG A 179 5.76 -9.51 -13.35
N PRO A 180 6.88 -9.88 -13.99
CA PRO A 180 7.46 -9.07 -15.06
C PRO A 180 6.40 -8.76 -16.13
N PRO A 181 6.39 -7.56 -16.73
CA PRO A 181 5.47 -7.24 -17.81
C PRO A 181 5.62 -8.29 -18.90
N GLN A 182 4.53 -8.99 -19.22
CA GLN A 182 4.54 -9.95 -20.32
C GLN A 182 4.57 -9.15 -21.62
N ARG A 183 5.70 -9.19 -22.32
CA ARG A 183 5.77 -8.69 -23.68
C ARG A 183 5.00 -9.66 -24.56
N SER A 184 3.91 -9.17 -25.15
CA SER A 184 3.29 -9.85 -26.27
C SER A 184 4.15 -9.62 -27.50
N ASP A 185 4.46 -10.70 -28.24
CA ASP A 185 5.03 -10.61 -29.59
C ASP A 185 3.96 -10.22 -30.64
N ASP A 186 2.67 -10.26 -30.25
CA ASP A 186 1.53 -9.82 -31.04
C ASP A 186 1.21 -8.33 -30.71
N PRO A 187 1.33 -7.40 -31.69
CA PRO A 187 1.09 -5.98 -31.49
C PRO A 187 -0.38 -5.64 -31.19
N ASP A 188 -1.32 -6.53 -31.45
CA ASP A 188 -2.76 -6.33 -31.22
C ASP A 188 -3.21 -6.79 -29.82
N VAL A 189 -2.34 -7.50 -29.08
CA VAL A 189 -2.59 -7.90 -27.69
C VAL A 189 -1.91 -6.91 -26.76
N PRO A 190 -2.65 -6.10 -25.98
CA PRO A 190 -2.05 -5.20 -25.00
C PRO A 190 -1.20 -6.01 -24.02
N ALA A 191 0.09 -5.69 -23.94
CA ALA A 191 0.97 -6.26 -22.93
C ALA A 191 0.35 -6.02 -21.55
N ALA A 192 0.15 -7.09 -20.76
CA ALA A 192 -0.33 -6.96 -19.39
C ALA A 192 0.69 -6.13 -18.61
N PRO A 193 0.35 -4.91 -18.18
CA PRO A 193 1.29 -4.06 -17.49
C PRO A 193 1.53 -4.66 -16.11
N GLY A 194 2.74 -5.19 -15.87
CA GLY A 194 3.19 -5.41 -14.49
C GLY A 194 3.18 -4.10 -13.71
N GLY A 195 3.18 -4.18 -12.38
CA GLY A 195 3.06 -3.04 -11.48
C GLY A 195 1.61 -2.72 -11.09
N SER A 196 1.34 -1.47 -10.71
CA SER A 196 0.03 -1.05 -10.22
C SER A 196 -1.05 -1.04 -11.32
N LEU A 197 -2.24 -1.56 -10.97
CA LEU A 197 -3.44 -1.54 -11.81
C LEU A 197 -3.88 -0.11 -12.16
N ALA A 198 -3.57 0.90 -11.35
CA ALA A 198 -3.97 2.29 -11.60
C ALA A 198 -3.56 2.81 -12.99
N ARG A 199 -2.50 2.27 -13.60
CA ARG A 199 -2.08 2.61 -14.97
C ARG A 199 -3.05 2.12 -16.05
N GLY A 200 -3.68 0.97 -15.80
CA GLY A 200 -4.64 0.32 -16.69
C GLY A 200 -6.09 0.48 -16.24
N LEU A 201 -6.34 1.09 -15.07
CA LEU A 201 -7.66 1.11 -14.43
C LEU A 201 -8.73 1.71 -15.33
N ALA A 202 -8.45 2.83 -16.00
CA ALA A 202 -9.38 3.45 -16.94
C ALA A 202 -9.74 2.53 -18.13
N LEU A 203 -8.76 1.81 -18.70
CA LEU A 203 -9.04 0.87 -19.79
C LEU A 203 -9.86 -0.33 -19.31
N TRP A 204 -9.57 -0.83 -18.11
CA TRP A 204 -10.36 -1.91 -17.53
C TRP A 204 -11.80 -1.48 -17.24
N LEU A 205 -11.98 -0.27 -16.70
CA LEU A 205 -13.31 0.32 -16.48
C LEU A 205 -14.07 0.54 -17.80
N ASP A 206 -13.40 0.90 -18.90
CA ASP A 206 -14.04 1.01 -20.22
C ASP A 206 -14.68 -0.33 -20.66
N GLY A 207 -14.14 -1.47 -20.21
CA GLY A 207 -14.69 -2.81 -20.46
C GLY A 207 -15.78 -3.23 -19.46
N GLU A 208 -15.57 -3.05 -18.16
CA GLU A 208 -16.49 -3.51 -17.11
C GLU A 208 -17.68 -2.57 -16.88
N ARG A 209 -17.48 -1.27 -17.10
CA ARG A 209 -18.46 -0.18 -16.83
C ARG A 209 -18.36 0.90 -17.91
N PRO A 210 -18.83 0.66 -19.14
CA PRO A 210 -18.60 1.57 -20.28
C PRO A 210 -19.08 3.02 -20.09
N ASP A 211 -20.00 3.27 -19.16
CA ASP A 211 -20.56 4.58 -18.81
C ASP A 211 -19.82 5.30 -17.66
N TRP A 212 -18.75 4.71 -17.10
CA TRP A 212 -18.03 5.28 -15.95
C TRP A 212 -17.49 6.69 -16.20
N ARG A 213 -17.21 7.04 -17.46
CA ARG A 213 -16.69 8.36 -17.86
C ARG A 213 -17.75 9.47 -17.73
N ASP A 214 -19.02 9.12 -17.76
CA ASP A 214 -20.13 10.06 -17.57
C ASP A 214 -20.43 10.28 -16.08
N ASP A 215 -19.93 9.41 -15.20
CA ASP A 215 -20.06 9.52 -13.75
C ASP A 215 -18.91 10.41 -13.17
N PRO A 216 -19.22 11.62 -12.64
CA PRO A 216 -18.21 12.49 -12.06
C PRO A 216 -17.49 11.89 -10.86
N ASP A 217 -18.16 11.05 -10.06
CA ASP A 217 -17.56 10.43 -8.87
C ASP A 217 -16.59 9.33 -9.27
N ALA A 218 -16.94 8.53 -10.28
CA ALA A 218 -16.06 7.50 -10.84
C ALA A 218 -14.78 8.13 -11.42
N ARG A 219 -14.91 9.23 -12.17
CA ARG A 219 -13.74 9.97 -12.68
C ARG A 219 -12.88 10.56 -11.56
N ARG A 220 -13.48 11.03 -10.47
CA ARG A 220 -12.73 11.48 -9.29
C ARG A 220 -12.00 10.31 -8.66
N GLY A 221 -12.66 9.19 -8.44
CA GLY A 221 -12.07 7.99 -7.84
C GLY A 221 -10.92 7.41 -8.68
N GLU A 222 -11.03 7.40 -10.01
CA GLU A 222 -9.94 6.97 -10.90
C GLU A 222 -8.70 7.87 -10.79
N ARG A 223 -8.89 9.20 -10.71
CA ARG A 223 -7.77 10.14 -10.48
C ARG A 223 -7.12 9.91 -9.13
N LEU A 224 -7.92 9.74 -8.08
CA LEU A 224 -7.41 9.45 -6.74
C LEU A 224 -6.71 8.08 -6.69
N ALA A 225 -7.15 7.09 -7.47
CA ALA A 225 -6.51 5.79 -7.54
C ALA A 225 -5.07 5.85 -8.04
N ARG A 226 -4.76 6.77 -8.96
CA ARG A 226 -3.39 7.03 -9.41
C ARG A 226 -2.51 7.60 -8.31
N LEU A 227 -3.04 8.54 -7.52
CA LEU A 227 -2.33 9.10 -6.36
C LEU A 227 -2.14 8.06 -5.26
N ALA A 228 -3.18 7.26 -4.98
CA ALA A 228 -3.15 6.19 -4.00
C ALA A 228 -2.10 5.12 -4.34
N ALA A 229 -2.05 4.68 -5.60
CA ALA A 229 -1.00 3.78 -6.07
C ALA A 229 0.40 4.38 -5.90
N ASP A 230 0.58 5.66 -6.23
CA ASP A 230 1.86 6.34 -6.04
C ASP A 230 2.27 6.44 -4.57
N LEU A 231 1.31 6.62 -3.64
CA LEU A 231 1.57 6.64 -2.20
C LEU A 231 1.96 5.26 -1.65
N ASP A 232 1.29 4.21 -2.11
CA ASP A 232 1.58 2.84 -1.70
C ASP A 232 3.00 2.41 -2.12
N THR A 233 3.39 2.74 -3.35
CA THR A 233 4.71 2.40 -3.88
C THR A 233 5.75 3.53 -3.77
N ALA A 234 5.48 4.59 -3.01
CA ALA A 234 6.37 5.74 -2.87
C ALA A 234 7.68 5.44 -2.13
N ASN A 235 7.86 4.24 -1.54
CA ASN A 235 9.12 3.84 -0.91
C ASN A 235 10.34 4.04 -1.83
N VAL A 236 10.18 3.85 -3.13
CA VAL A 236 11.22 4.10 -4.14
C VAL A 236 11.75 5.54 -4.15
N GLY A 237 10.94 6.51 -3.74
CA GLY A 237 11.26 7.92 -3.62
C GLY A 237 11.48 8.40 -2.18
N GLU A 238 11.55 7.50 -1.21
CA GLU A 238 12.00 7.84 0.14
C GLU A 238 13.54 7.88 0.22
N PRO A 239 14.15 8.51 1.24
CA PRO A 239 15.58 8.34 1.51
C PRO A 239 16.00 6.87 1.47
N PHE A 240 17.16 6.58 0.88
CA PHE A 240 17.60 5.21 0.62
C PHE A 240 17.56 4.27 1.83
N PRO A 241 17.92 4.68 3.07
CA PRO A 241 17.78 3.82 4.24
C PRO A 241 16.35 3.34 4.51
N LEU A 242 15.33 4.18 4.25
CA LEU A 242 13.93 3.81 4.41
C LEU A 242 13.48 2.84 3.30
N LEU A 243 13.91 3.07 2.06
CA LEU A 243 13.69 2.13 0.96
C LEU A 243 14.29 0.76 1.29
N ALA A 244 15.54 0.73 1.75
CA ALA A 244 16.24 -0.51 2.12
C ALA A 244 15.55 -1.25 3.28
N ASP A 245 15.15 -0.53 4.33
CA ASP A 245 14.41 -1.13 5.45
C ASP A 245 13.07 -1.72 4.99
N SER A 246 12.32 -1.00 4.16
CA SER A 246 11.06 -1.50 3.59
C SER A 246 11.24 -2.80 2.81
N ALA A 247 12.33 -2.92 2.03
CA ALA A 247 12.67 -4.13 1.30
C ALA A 247 13.02 -5.30 2.25
N VAL A 248 13.75 -5.04 3.33
CA VAL A 248 14.06 -6.07 4.35
C VAL A 248 12.78 -6.55 5.03
N ARG A 249 11.90 -5.64 5.46
CA ARG A 249 10.62 -5.97 6.10
C ARG A 249 9.75 -6.82 5.17
N LEU A 250 9.61 -6.42 3.91
CA LEU A 250 8.84 -7.18 2.93
C LEU A 250 9.48 -8.55 2.61
N CYS A 251 10.82 -8.64 2.57
CA CYS A 251 11.52 -9.92 2.40
C CYS A 251 11.19 -10.90 3.55
N ARG A 252 11.28 -10.44 4.80
CA ARG A 252 10.93 -11.25 5.98
C ARG A 252 9.50 -11.72 5.93
N GLU A 253 8.57 -10.82 5.62
CA GLU A 253 7.16 -11.17 5.56
C GLU A 253 6.85 -12.20 4.47
N ARG A 254 7.46 -12.06 3.27
CA ARG A 254 7.30 -13.02 2.17
C ARG A 254 7.75 -14.43 2.57
N GLU A 255 8.87 -14.55 3.27
CA GLU A 255 9.36 -15.85 3.75
C GLU A 255 8.45 -16.45 4.82
N ARG A 256 8.01 -15.63 5.78
CA ARG A 256 7.05 -16.05 6.82
C ARG A 256 5.73 -16.53 6.21
N ARG A 257 5.16 -15.78 5.26
CA ARG A 257 3.92 -16.14 4.54
C ARG A 257 4.07 -17.44 3.77
N ALA A 258 5.27 -17.74 3.27
CA ALA A 258 5.55 -18.98 2.57
C ALA A 258 5.98 -20.14 3.50
N GLY A 259 5.91 -19.96 4.83
CA GLY A 259 6.29 -20.97 5.82
C GLY A 259 7.79 -21.28 5.87
N ARG A 260 8.65 -20.40 5.33
CA ARG A 260 10.09 -20.59 5.28
C ARG A 260 10.76 -19.82 6.42
N ALA A 261 11.47 -20.54 7.29
CA ALA A 261 12.25 -19.93 8.36
C ALA A 261 13.56 -19.35 7.81
N LEU A 262 13.86 -18.09 8.19
CA LEU A 262 15.06 -17.36 7.74
C LEU A 262 16.38 -18.02 8.14
N ALA A 263 16.39 -18.80 9.23
CA ALA A 263 17.58 -19.53 9.69
C ALA A 263 17.85 -20.83 8.90
N LYS A 264 16.92 -21.27 8.05
CA LYS A 264 17.06 -22.50 7.24
C LYS A 264 17.57 -22.20 5.84
N ALA A 265 18.36 -23.13 5.29
CA ALA A 265 18.91 -23.01 3.94
C ALA A 265 17.85 -22.82 2.84
N SER A 266 16.62 -23.31 3.05
CA SER A 266 15.51 -23.17 2.11
C SER A 266 15.08 -21.73 1.84
N SER A 267 15.42 -20.75 2.69
CA SER A 267 15.12 -19.33 2.47
C SER A 267 16.25 -18.58 1.75
N ALA A 268 17.42 -19.18 1.57
CA ALA A 268 18.62 -18.46 1.13
C ALA A 268 18.48 -17.89 -0.29
N LEU A 269 18.11 -18.74 -1.25
CA LEU A 269 17.98 -18.33 -2.66
C LEU A 269 16.77 -17.42 -2.90
N THR A 270 15.68 -17.60 -2.16
CA THR A 270 14.48 -16.75 -2.31
C THR A 270 14.74 -15.34 -1.78
N CYS A 271 15.40 -15.21 -0.61
CA CYS A 271 15.84 -13.92 -0.10
C CYS A 271 16.86 -13.26 -1.04
N LEU A 272 17.85 -14.01 -1.53
CA LEU A 272 18.87 -13.47 -2.44
C LEU A 272 18.23 -12.95 -3.73
N GLY A 273 17.35 -13.74 -4.35
CA GLY A 273 16.63 -13.34 -5.55
C GLY A 273 15.76 -12.10 -5.33
N PHE A 274 15.08 -12.00 -4.18
CA PHE A 274 14.23 -10.86 -3.85
C PHE A 274 15.01 -9.58 -3.57
N LEU A 275 16.07 -9.64 -2.75
CA LEU A 275 16.85 -8.46 -2.31
C LEU A 275 17.88 -7.98 -3.35
N SER A 276 18.17 -8.78 -4.38
CA SER A 276 19.05 -8.38 -5.49
C SER A 276 18.25 -8.06 -6.77
N ARG A 277 18.14 -9.02 -7.68
CA ARG A 277 17.44 -8.87 -8.97
C ARG A 277 15.99 -8.43 -8.78
N GLY A 278 15.30 -8.92 -7.76
CA GLY A 278 13.93 -8.53 -7.42
C GLY A 278 13.80 -7.02 -7.16
N GLN A 279 14.71 -6.42 -6.41
CA GLN A 279 14.71 -4.97 -6.18
C GLN A 279 14.98 -4.18 -7.47
N THR A 280 15.89 -4.66 -8.32
CA THR A 280 16.12 -4.05 -9.64
C THR A 280 14.86 -4.08 -10.49
N VAL A 281 14.19 -5.23 -10.61
CA VAL A 281 12.96 -5.38 -11.40
C VAL A 281 11.83 -4.50 -10.84
N TYR A 282 11.61 -4.54 -9.51
CA TYR A 282 10.63 -3.68 -8.85
C TYR A 282 10.86 -2.20 -9.17
N PHE A 283 12.10 -1.73 -8.97
CA PHE A 283 12.43 -0.31 -9.05
C PHE A 283 12.40 0.25 -10.49
N PHE A 284 12.94 -0.51 -11.45
CA PHE A 284 13.18 -0.02 -12.81
C PHE A 284 12.14 -0.47 -13.83
N ASP A 285 11.57 -1.66 -13.66
CA ASP A 285 10.71 -2.28 -14.67
C ASP A 285 9.23 -2.16 -14.29
N LEU A 286 8.89 -2.46 -13.03
CA LEU A 286 7.51 -2.46 -12.55
C LEU A 286 7.05 -1.08 -12.05
N HIS A 287 7.85 -0.41 -11.24
CA HIS A 287 7.43 0.85 -10.62
C HIS A 287 7.46 2.03 -11.62
N ARG A 288 6.30 2.64 -11.81
CA ARG A 288 6.09 3.91 -12.54
C ARG A 288 5.09 4.74 -11.76
N PHE A 289 5.32 6.06 -11.71
CA PHE A 289 4.32 6.96 -11.17
C PHE A 289 3.10 7.01 -12.09
N CYS A 290 1.91 6.97 -11.50
CA CYS A 290 0.62 6.96 -12.16
C CYS A 290 0.03 8.39 -12.23
N SER A 291 0.52 9.31 -11.42
CA SER A 291 0.11 10.70 -11.34
C SER A 291 1.29 11.68 -11.53
N ARG A 292 0.98 12.93 -11.90
CA ARG A 292 2.00 13.99 -12.04
C ARG A 292 2.47 14.47 -10.67
N GLU A 293 1.57 14.47 -9.70
CA GLU A 293 1.78 14.90 -8.34
C GLU A 293 2.71 13.92 -7.60
N GLY A 294 2.47 12.60 -7.73
CA GLY A 294 3.34 11.56 -7.21
C GLY A 294 4.74 11.61 -7.83
N GLU A 295 4.83 11.78 -9.15
CA GLU A 295 6.12 11.97 -9.82
C GLU A 295 6.85 13.23 -9.34
N ARG A 296 6.12 14.34 -9.14
CA ARG A 296 6.69 15.59 -8.63
C ARG A 296 7.21 15.43 -7.20
N ALA A 297 6.48 14.74 -6.33
CA ALA A 297 6.85 14.56 -4.93
C ALA A 297 8.02 13.57 -4.74
N PHE A 298 7.98 12.44 -5.43
CA PHE A 298 8.86 11.29 -5.14
C PHE A 298 9.88 11.00 -6.25
N GLY A 299 9.66 11.53 -7.46
CA GLY A 299 10.53 11.31 -8.62
C GLY A 299 11.98 11.77 -8.46
N PRO A 300 12.25 12.97 -7.92
CA PRO A 300 13.63 13.43 -7.73
C PRO A 300 14.46 12.50 -6.84
N GLN A 301 13.88 12.01 -5.75
CA GLN A 301 14.60 11.09 -4.85
C GLN A 301 14.67 9.68 -5.44
N LYS A 302 13.64 9.20 -6.16
CA LYS A 302 13.73 7.95 -6.95
C LYS A 302 14.91 7.99 -7.92
N ALA A 303 15.11 9.10 -8.62
CA ALA A 303 16.25 9.24 -9.54
C ALA A 303 17.61 9.13 -8.81
N ARG A 304 17.72 9.69 -7.60
CA ARG A 304 18.93 9.58 -6.75
C ARG A 304 19.15 8.18 -6.20
N ASN A 305 18.09 7.47 -5.84
CA ASN A 305 18.17 6.10 -5.32
C ASN A 305 18.59 5.09 -6.40
N GLY A 306 18.30 5.35 -7.68
CA GLY A 306 18.54 4.41 -8.78
C GLY A 306 19.96 3.84 -8.83
N PRO A 307 21.02 4.66 -8.88
CA PRO A 307 22.40 4.16 -8.88
C PRO A 307 22.72 3.29 -7.65
N VAL A 308 22.24 3.69 -6.47
CA VAL A 308 22.48 2.97 -5.20
C VAL A 308 21.79 1.60 -5.21
N VAL A 309 20.54 1.51 -5.68
CA VAL A 309 19.81 0.24 -5.82
C VAL A 309 20.57 -0.72 -6.72
N ARG A 310 21.11 -0.26 -7.86
CA ARG A 310 21.91 -1.10 -8.77
C ARG A 310 23.20 -1.58 -8.10
N GLN A 311 23.91 -0.66 -7.45
CA GLN A 311 25.17 -0.96 -6.77
C GLN A 311 24.98 -2.02 -5.69
N VAL A 312 24.05 -1.81 -4.76
CA VAL A 312 23.79 -2.75 -3.65
C VAL A 312 23.30 -4.09 -4.19
N SER A 313 22.41 -4.09 -5.18
CA SER A 313 21.89 -5.35 -5.78
C SER A 313 22.98 -6.15 -6.47
N GLN A 314 23.94 -5.49 -7.14
CA GLN A 314 25.08 -6.17 -7.77
C GLN A 314 26.05 -6.69 -6.72
N GLN A 315 26.46 -5.85 -5.76
CA GLN A 315 27.37 -6.23 -4.68
C GLN A 315 26.84 -7.40 -3.84
N LEU A 316 25.52 -7.49 -3.64
CA LEU A 316 24.91 -8.62 -2.95
C LEU A 316 25.03 -9.91 -3.76
N GLN A 317 24.89 -9.86 -5.08
CA GLN A 317 25.08 -11.03 -5.95
C GLN A 317 26.55 -11.47 -5.95
N ASP A 318 27.47 -10.53 -6.18
CA ASP A 318 28.92 -10.79 -6.21
C ASP A 318 29.39 -11.44 -4.90
N ARG A 319 28.87 -10.97 -3.75
CA ARG A 319 29.21 -11.52 -2.43
C ARG A 319 28.91 -13.03 -2.30
N PHE A 320 27.92 -13.53 -3.03
CA PHE A 320 27.44 -14.91 -2.91
C PHE A 320 27.63 -15.74 -4.19
N GLU A 321 28.40 -15.23 -5.17
CA GLU A 321 28.66 -15.90 -6.45
C GLU A 321 29.46 -17.20 -6.25
N ASP A 322 30.60 -17.11 -5.56
CA ASP A 322 31.48 -18.27 -5.31
C ASP A 322 31.01 -19.15 -4.15
N GLN A 323 30.39 -18.54 -3.15
CA GLN A 323 29.89 -19.22 -1.96
C GLN A 323 28.43 -18.83 -1.70
N PRO A 324 27.47 -19.72 -2.02
CA PRO A 324 26.06 -19.47 -1.76
C PRO A 324 25.77 -19.18 -0.27
N PRO A 325 24.75 -18.36 0.02
CA PRO A 325 24.38 -18.05 1.40
C PRO A 325 23.87 -19.30 2.12
N GLY A 326 24.26 -19.45 3.39
CA GLY A 326 23.82 -20.60 4.20
C GLY A 326 22.32 -20.59 4.54
N ASN A 327 21.69 -19.41 4.60
CA ASN A 327 20.27 -19.21 4.90
C ASN A 327 19.83 -17.78 4.52
N GLY A 328 18.52 -17.49 4.62
CA GLY A 328 17.96 -16.17 4.31
C GLY A 328 18.44 -15.06 5.25
N GLN A 329 18.70 -15.37 6.53
CA GLN A 329 19.22 -14.39 7.49
C GLN A 329 20.59 -13.85 7.06
N ALA A 330 21.49 -14.72 6.60
CA ALA A 330 22.80 -14.31 6.09
C ALA A 330 22.71 -13.36 4.89
N VAL A 331 21.69 -13.53 4.04
CA VAL A 331 21.42 -12.62 2.92
C VAL A 331 20.92 -11.26 3.42
N ILE A 332 19.97 -11.27 4.36
CA ILE A 332 19.41 -10.03 4.94
C ILE A 332 20.51 -9.22 5.63
N ASP A 333 21.36 -9.87 6.43
CA ASP A 333 22.46 -9.22 7.14
C ASP A 333 23.48 -8.63 6.16
N ALA A 334 23.81 -9.37 5.09
CA ALA A 334 24.68 -8.86 4.04
C ALA A 334 24.09 -7.67 3.29
N PHE A 335 22.80 -7.72 2.93
CA PHE A 335 22.10 -6.61 2.29
C PHE A 335 22.08 -5.37 3.18
N ALA A 336 21.72 -5.53 4.46
CA ALA A 336 21.69 -4.43 5.42
C ALA A 336 23.07 -3.78 5.60
N ALA A 337 24.14 -4.58 5.66
CA ALA A 337 25.51 -4.07 5.75
C ALA A 337 25.92 -3.27 4.50
N LEU A 338 25.56 -3.74 3.30
CA LEU A 338 25.82 -3.02 2.05
C LEU A 338 25.03 -1.70 1.98
N CYS A 339 23.77 -1.70 2.40
CA CYS A 339 22.96 -0.50 2.48
C CYS A 339 23.55 0.53 3.45
N ALA A 340 23.99 0.11 4.62
CA ALA A 340 24.61 0.98 5.62
C ALA A 340 25.96 1.58 5.17
N ALA A 341 26.67 0.89 4.27
CA ALA A 341 27.93 1.40 3.71
C ALA A 341 27.74 2.42 2.57
N THR A 342 26.53 2.51 2.02
CA THR A 342 26.22 3.35 0.84
C THR A 342 25.29 4.53 1.14
N GLY A 343 24.61 4.51 2.30
CA GLY A 343 23.76 5.60 2.81
C GLY A 343 24.52 6.57 3.69
#